data_AF-A0A965J124-F1
#
_entry.id   AF-A0A965J124-F1
#
_cell.length_a   1.000
_cell.length_b   1.000
_cell.length_c   1.000
_cell.angle_alpha   90.00
_cell.angle_beta   90.00
_cell.angle_gamma   90.00
#
_symmetry.space_group_name_H-M   'P 1'
#
loop_
_entity.id
_entity.type
_entity.pdbx_description
1 polymer ?
#
loop_
_entity_poly.entity_id
_entity_poly.type
_entity_poly.pdbx_seq_one_letter_code
_entity_poly.pdbx_strand_id
1 'polypeptide(L)'
;MIKIKRKGSLMLALVGVLLLSSHAQAQLNLPFPIYNPMNPGQNFPQSFDLGDPTNLQQGIVYDPETGKYIFTETIGNGLFYRYPSMMSLEDYLEFQEKKSQTLDWQEIIEEETAENRQFELPIKVGSKIFENFFGSDEIKI
;
A
#
# COMPACT_ATOMS: atom_id res chain seq x y z
N MET A 1 65.67 -44.92 -1.95
CA MET A 1 65.66 -44.00 -0.79
C MET A 1 65.40 -42.60 -1.32
N ILE A 2 64.44 -41.75 -0.94
CA ILE A 2 63.59 -41.61 0.24
C ILE A 2 62.38 -40.69 -0.11
N LYS A 3 61.19 -41.10 0.36
CA LYS A 3 59.90 -40.45 0.66
C LYS A 3 59.48 -39.08 0.07
N ILE A 4 58.29 -39.12 -0.53
CA ILE A 4 57.30 -38.03 -0.69
C ILE A 4 56.86 -37.49 0.68
N LYS A 5 56.75 -36.16 0.83
CA LYS A 5 55.91 -35.54 1.87
C LYS A 5 55.24 -34.27 1.32
N ARG A 6 53.94 -34.38 1.04
CA ARG A 6 53.06 -33.23 0.75
C ARG A 6 53.04 -32.31 1.98
N LYS A 7 53.30 -31.01 1.79
CA LYS A 7 52.96 -29.97 2.76
C LYS A 7 51.95 -29.04 2.10
N GLY A 8 50.68 -29.26 2.40
CA GLY A 8 49.59 -28.37 2.02
C GLY A 8 49.38 -27.28 3.06
N SER A 9 48.60 -26.28 2.62
CA SER A 9 47.78 -25.38 3.41
C SER A 9 48.50 -24.29 4.23
N LEU A 10 48.80 -23.19 3.57
CA LEU A 10 48.94 -21.87 4.19
C LEU A 10 48.30 -20.78 3.29
N MET A 11 47.10 -21.04 2.80
CA MET A 11 46.27 -20.08 2.05
C MET A 11 44.79 -20.15 2.45
N LEU A 12 44.49 -20.72 3.63
CA LEU A 12 43.13 -20.91 4.13
C LEU A 12 42.78 -20.00 5.32
N ALA A 13 43.77 -19.35 5.94
CA ALA A 13 43.53 -18.53 7.13
C ALA A 13 43.02 -17.11 6.80
N LEU A 14 43.37 -16.54 5.64
CA LEU A 14 42.93 -15.17 5.29
C LEU A 14 41.51 -15.14 4.68
N VAL A 15 41.07 -16.21 4.02
CA VAL A 15 39.70 -16.35 3.48
C VAL A 15 38.69 -16.70 4.59
N GLY A 16 39.14 -17.31 5.69
CA GLY A 16 38.27 -17.76 6.78
C GLY A 16 37.76 -16.65 7.71
N VAL A 17 38.37 -15.46 7.72
CA VAL A 17 38.00 -14.38 8.66
C VAL A 17 36.91 -13.44 8.11
N LEU A 18 36.62 -13.48 6.81
CA LEU A 18 35.62 -12.58 6.21
C LEU A 18 34.18 -13.12 6.21
N LEU A 19 33.92 -14.30 6.79
CA LEU A 19 32.61 -14.98 6.70
C LEU A 19 31.77 -14.99 7.98
N LEU A 20 32.10 -14.19 8.99
CA LEU A 20 31.33 -14.15 10.25
C LEU A 20 30.95 -12.72 10.64
N SER A 21 30.34 -11.98 9.72
CA SER A 21 29.43 -10.89 10.08
C SER A 21 28.01 -11.46 10.12
N SER A 22 27.72 -12.25 11.15
CA SER A 22 26.34 -12.60 11.48
C SER A 22 25.61 -11.33 11.90
N HIS A 23 24.88 -10.74 10.97
CA HIS A 23 23.94 -9.66 11.25
C HIS A 23 22.77 -10.28 12.00
N ALA A 24 22.84 -10.27 13.33
CA ALA A 24 21.67 -10.53 14.16
C ALA A 24 20.68 -9.37 13.91
N GLN A 25 19.82 -9.50 12.89
CA GLN A 25 18.65 -8.66 12.79
C GLN A 25 17.78 -9.00 13.99
N ALA A 26 17.69 -8.06 14.94
CA ALA A 26 16.70 -8.16 16.01
C ALA A 26 15.34 -8.39 15.36
N GLN A 27 14.72 -9.53 15.66
CA GLN A 27 13.37 -9.82 15.18
C GLN A 27 12.42 -8.90 15.94
N LEU A 28 12.10 -7.77 15.31
CA LEU A 28 11.16 -6.79 15.83
C LEU A 28 9.77 -7.43 15.86
N ASN A 29 9.34 -7.86 17.05
CA ASN A 29 7.98 -8.32 17.26
C ASN A 29 7.08 -7.09 17.48
N LEU A 30 6.49 -6.61 16.39
CA LEU A 30 5.54 -5.49 16.43
C LEU A 30 4.20 -5.98 16.98
N PRO A 31 3.57 -5.30 17.96
CA PRO A 31 2.23 -5.63 18.43
C PRO A 31 1.18 -5.59 17.31
N PHE A 32 1.37 -4.72 16.32
CA PHE A 32 0.55 -4.59 15.12
C PHE A 32 1.46 -4.62 13.88
N PRO A 33 1.79 -5.80 13.34
CA PRO A 33 2.59 -5.90 12.13
C PRO A 33 1.77 -5.48 10.90
N ILE A 34 2.39 -4.71 10.01
CA ILE A 34 1.83 -4.36 8.70
C ILE A 34 2.53 -5.25 7.66
N TYR A 35 1.74 -5.95 6.84
CA TYR A 35 2.28 -6.83 5.80
C TYR A 35 2.18 -6.15 4.44
N ASN A 36 3.31 -6.00 3.76
CA ASN A 36 3.34 -5.48 2.40
C ASN A 36 3.15 -6.62 1.40
N PRO A 37 2.05 -6.66 0.61
CA PRO A 37 1.86 -7.72 -0.35
C PRO A 37 2.83 -7.60 -1.52
N MET A 38 3.30 -8.76 -2.00
CA MET A 38 4.23 -8.85 -3.13
C MET A 38 3.60 -8.48 -4.47
N ASN A 39 2.30 -8.72 -4.62
CA ASN A 39 1.58 -8.48 -5.87
C ASN A 39 0.54 -7.37 -5.71
N PRO A 40 0.39 -6.53 -6.75
CA PRO A 40 -0.67 -5.55 -6.82
C PRO A 40 -2.02 -6.25 -6.94
N GLY A 41 -2.97 -5.82 -6.11
CA GLY A 41 -4.28 -6.46 -6.00
C GLY A 41 -4.39 -7.53 -4.91
N GLN A 42 -3.28 -7.92 -4.26
CA GLN A 42 -3.29 -8.82 -3.10
C GLN A 42 -3.26 -8.06 -1.77
N ASN A 43 -4.08 -7.02 -1.63
CA ASN A 43 -4.25 -6.35 -0.34
C ASN A 43 -5.22 -7.16 0.51
N PHE A 44 -4.70 -7.93 1.47
CA PHE A 44 -5.52 -8.65 2.43
C PHE A 44 -5.92 -7.70 3.58
N PRO A 45 -7.15 -7.82 4.11
CA PRO A 45 -7.55 -7.05 5.30
C PRO A 45 -6.58 -7.32 6.45
N GLN A 46 -6.00 -6.26 6.99
CA GLN A 46 -5.12 -6.28 8.15
C GLN A 46 -5.71 -5.42 9.25
N SER A 47 -5.42 -5.77 10.51
CA SER A 47 -5.97 -5.06 11.68
C SER A 47 -5.56 -3.59 11.75
N PHE A 48 -4.47 -3.22 11.10
CA PHE A 48 -3.96 -1.86 11.01
C PHE A 48 -3.28 -1.65 9.66
N ASP A 49 -3.69 -0.62 8.92
CA ASP A 49 -3.12 -0.24 7.63
C ASP A 49 -2.99 1.29 7.57
N LEU A 50 -1.88 1.78 7.02
CA LEU A 50 -1.66 3.21 6.78
C LEU A 50 -2.20 3.64 5.41
N GLY A 51 -2.58 2.67 4.57
CA GLY A 51 -2.99 2.88 3.20
C GLY A 51 -1.82 3.26 2.28
N ASP A 52 -2.17 3.52 1.03
CA ASP A 52 -1.22 3.95 0.01
C ASP A 52 -0.90 5.46 0.13
N PRO A 53 0.33 5.88 -0.18
CA PRO A 53 0.71 7.29 -0.10
C PRO A 53 -0.04 8.14 -1.13
N THR A 54 -0.38 9.38 -0.76
CA THR A 54 -1.25 10.25 -1.59
C THR A 54 -0.70 10.56 -2.98
N ASN A 55 0.62 10.53 -3.15
CA ASN A 55 1.29 10.80 -4.43
C ASN A 55 1.73 9.51 -5.16
N LEU A 56 1.11 8.37 -4.85
CA LEU A 56 1.30 7.12 -5.56
C LEU A 56 0.72 7.20 -6.98
N GLN A 57 1.51 6.76 -7.95
CA GLN A 57 1.11 6.66 -9.35
C GLN A 57 1.20 5.20 -9.77
N GLN A 58 0.07 4.63 -10.18
CA GLN A 58 -0.03 3.25 -10.67
C GLN A 58 -0.07 3.24 -12.20
N GLY A 59 0.69 2.36 -12.82
CA GLY A 59 0.77 2.20 -14.26
C GLY A 59 0.72 0.73 -14.66
N ILE A 60 0.07 0.43 -15.79
CA ILE A 60 -0.01 -0.93 -16.35
C ILE A 60 0.38 -0.86 -17.82
N VAL A 61 1.37 -1.65 -18.21
CA VAL A 61 1.89 -1.70 -19.59
C VAL A 61 1.86 -3.14 -20.10
N TYR A 62 1.31 -3.37 -21.28
CA TYR A 62 1.33 -4.68 -21.93
C TYR A 62 2.70 -4.97 -22.55
N ASP A 63 3.25 -6.14 -22.26
CA ASP A 63 4.47 -6.67 -22.86
C ASP A 63 4.11 -7.71 -23.95
N PRO A 64 4.35 -7.41 -25.25
CA PRO A 64 4.00 -8.30 -26.35
C PRO A 64 4.90 -9.55 -26.44
N GLU A 65 6.10 -9.54 -25.85
CA GLU A 65 7.00 -10.70 -25.91
C GLU A 65 6.53 -11.81 -24.98
N THR A 66 6.12 -11.43 -23.76
CA THR A 66 5.64 -12.38 -22.74
C THR A 66 4.13 -12.55 -22.75
N GLY A 67 3.40 -11.65 -23.41
CA GLY A 67 1.94 -11.59 -23.40
C GLY A 67 1.35 -11.22 -22.04
N LYS A 68 2.16 -10.63 -21.15
CA LYS A 68 1.79 -10.28 -19.78
C LYS A 68 1.65 -8.77 -19.62
N TYR A 69 1.03 -8.36 -18.52
CA TYR A 69 0.90 -6.96 -18.14
C TYR A 69 1.87 -6.65 -17.01
N ILE A 70 2.68 -5.61 -17.18
CA ILE A 70 3.64 -5.12 -16.18
C ILE A 70 2.95 -4.03 -15.38
N PHE A 71 2.76 -4.28 -14.09
CA PHE A 71 2.27 -3.30 -13.13
C PHE A 71 3.43 -2.58 -12.48
N THR A 72 3.33 -1.25 -12.37
CA THR A 72 4.33 -0.40 -11.76
C THR A 72 3.69 0.60 -10.81
N GLU A 73 4.31 0.80 -9.66
CA GLU A 73 3.92 1.84 -8.69
C GLU A 73 5.09 2.78 -8.46
N THR A 74 4.87 4.07 -8.70
CA THR A 74 5.90 5.08 -8.56
C THR A 74 5.45 6.22 -7.67
N ILE A 75 6.41 6.89 -7.02
CA ILE A 75 6.18 8.04 -6.15
C ILE A 75 7.10 9.18 -6.59
N GLY A 76 6.56 10.40 -6.57
CA GLY A 76 7.31 11.62 -6.88
C GLY A 76 7.86 11.60 -8.31
N ASN A 77 9.19 11.67 -8.45
CA ASN A 77 9.88 11.79 -9.73
C ASN A 77 10.12 10.43 -10.44
N GLY A 78 9.19 9.47 -10.28
CA GLY A 78 9.29 8.14 -10.88
C GLY A 78 10.10 7.12 -10.08
N LEU A 79 10.27 7.32 -8.76
CA LEU A 79 10.89 6.32 -7.89
C LEU A 79 9.91 5.16 -7.70
N PHE A 80 10.35 3.94 -7.96
CA PHE A 80 9.53 2.75 -7.71
C PHE A 80 9.21 2.61 -6.22
N TYR A 81 7.93 2.65 -5.90
CA TYR A 81 7.44 2.39 -4.55
C TYR A 81 7.53 0.90 -4.21
N ARG A 82 7.17 0.05 -5.18
CA ARG A 82 7.31 -1.40 -5.13
C ARG A 82 7.95 -1.90 -6.42
N TYR A 83 8.53 -3.09 -6.36
CA TYR A 83 9.09 -3.72 -7.56
C TYR A 83 7.98 -3.98 -8.58
N PRO A 84 8.23 -3.74 -9.88
CA PRO A 84 7.28 -4.09 -10.92
C PRO A 84 6.93 -5.57 -10.89
N SER A 85 5.65 -5.87 -11.05
CA SER A 85 5.14 -7.25 -11.05
C SER A 85 4.45 -7.54 -12.38
N MET A 86 4.53 -8.77 -12.84
CA MET A 86 3.82 -9.22 -14.03
C MET A 86 2.50 -9.90 -13.64
N MET A 87 1.42 -9.56 -14.33
CA MET A 87 0.11 -10.18 -14.20
C MET A 87 -0.35 -10.79 -15.52
N SER A 88 -1.20 -11.81 -15.46
CA SER A 88 -1.82 -12.36 -16.66
C SER A 88 -2.95 -11.45 -17.19
N LEU A 89 -3.48 -11.75 -18.38
CA LEU A 89 -4.65 -11.05 -18.90
C LEU A 89 -5.86 -11.20 -17.97
N GLU A 90 -6.08 -12.41 -17.45
CA GLU A 90 -7.19 -12.68 -16.53
C GLU A 90 -7.07 -11.82 -15.27
N ASP A 91 -5.91 -11.82 -14.64
CA ASP A 91 -5.64 -11.01 -13.44
C ASP A 91 -5.84 -9.51 -13.72
N TYR A 92 -5.43 -9.04 -14.91
CA TYR A 92 -5.63 -7.65 -15.33
C TYR A 92 -7.12 -7.30 -15.44
N LEU A 93 -7.92 -8.18 -16.07
CA LEU A 93 -9.36 -7.96 -16.21
C LEU A 93 -10.04 -7.93 -14.84
N GLU A 94 -9.72 -8.89 -13.96
CA GLU A 94 -10.24 -8.92 -12.59
C GLU A 94 -9.84 -7.66 -11.81
N PHE A 95 -8.60 -7.19 -11.97
CA PHE A 95 -8.15 -5.95 -11.35
C PHE A 95 -8.94 -4.73 -11.84
N GLN A 96 -9.17 -4.60 -13.15
CA GLN A 96 -9.96 -3.50 -13.71
C GLN A 96 -11.41 -3.54 -13.24
N GLU A 97 -12.00 -4.73 -13.16
CA GLU A 97 -13.37 -4.91 -12.69
C GLU A 97 -13.53 -4.43 -11.24
N LYS A 98 -12.65 -4.89 -10.33
CA LYS A 98 -12.65 -4.47 -8.92
C LYS A 98 -12.45 -2.97 -8.77
N LYS A 99 -11.56 -2.40 -9.60
CA LYS A 99 -11.30 -0.96 -9.61
C LYS A 99 -12.54 -0.18 -10.04
N SER A 100 -13.22 -0.60 -11.11
CA SER A 100 -14.45 0.04 -11.59
C SER A 100 -15.52 0.00 -10.51
N GLN A 101 -15.79 -1.17 -9.93
CA GLN A 101 -16.79 -1.30 -8.86
C GLN A 101 -16.52 -0.34 -7.70
N THR A 102 -15.25 -0.21 -7.29
CA THR A 102 -14.87 0.70 -6.19
C THR A 102 -15.11 2.17 -6.54
N LEU A 103 -14.78 2.57 -7.77
CA LEU A 103 -15.02 3.93 -8.26
C LEU A 103 -16.51 4.24 -8.38
N ASP A 104 -17.30 3.30 -8.90
CA ASP A 104 -18.75 3.43 -9.04
C ASP A 104 -19.41 3.64 -7.66
N TRP A 105 -18.99 2.87 -6.64
CA TRP A 105 -19.46 3.07 -5.26
C TRP A 105 -19.05 4.42 -4.68
N GLN A 106 -17.85 4.92 -4.99
CA GLN A 106 -17.41 6.24 -4.55
C GLN A 106 -18.26 7.35 -5.18
N GLU A 107 -18.55 7.24 -6.48
CA GLU A 107 -19.41 8.19 -7.20
C GLU A 107 -20.82 8.25 -6.59
N ILE A 108 -21.43 7.10 -6.31
CA ILE A 108 -22.76 7.02 -5.67
C ILE A 108 -22.75 7.71 -4.30
N ILE A 109 -21.73 7.45 -3.48
CA ILE A 109 -21.61 8.08 -2.14
C ILE A 109 -21.44 9.60 -2.27
N GLU A 110 -20.64 10.06 -3.23
CA GLU A 110 -20.43 11.48 -3.47
C GLU A 110 -21.71 12.17 -3.96
N GLU A 111 -22.48 11.53 -4.83
CA GLU A 111 -23.78 12.01 -5.32
C GLU A 111 -24.79 12.10 -4.17
N GLU A 112 -24.98 11.04 -3.38
CA GLU A 112 -25.87 11.06 -2.20
C GLU A 112 -25.46 12.11 -1.17
N THR A 113 -24.15 12.32 -0.98
CA THR A 113 -23.62 13.34 -0.07
C THR A 113 -23.82 14.75 -0.64
N ALA A 114 -23.74 14.94 -1.95
CA ALA A 114 -24.01 16.22 -2.60
C ALA A 114 -25.50 16.57 -2.56
N GLU A 115 -26.39 15.61 -2.85
CA GLU A 115 -27.84 15.79 -2.77
C GLU A 115 -28.32 16.04 -1.34
N ASN A 116 -27.81 15.29 -0.34
CA ASN A 116 -28.15 15.53 1.07
C ASN A 116 -27.66 16.89 1.58
N ARG A 117 -26.49 17.38 1.13
CA ARG A 117 -26.03 18.75 1.45
C ARG A 117 -26.95 19.84 0.90
N GLN A 118 -27.65 19.61 -0.21
CA GLN A 118 -28.63 20.56 -0.74
C GLN A 118 -29.90 20.65 0.13
N PHE A 119 -30.13 19.68 1.02
CA PHE A 119 -31.30 19.57 1.91
C PHE A 119 -30.97 19.69 3.41
N GLU A 120 -29.90 20.40 3.79
CA GLU A 120 -29.69 20.83 5.17
C GLU A 120 -30.71 21.92 5.55
N LEU A 121 -31.94 21.51 5.87
CA LEU A 121 -32.96 22.42 6.40
C LEU A 121 -32.54 22.84 7.81
N PRO A 122 -32.38 24.16 8.10
CA PRO A 122 -32.01 24.61 9.43
C PRO A 122 -33.10 24.18 10.41
N ILE A 123 -32.69 23.44 11.45
CA ILE A 123 -33.61 23.01 12.51
C ILE A 123 -33.88 24.23 13.39
N LYS A 124 -35.11 24.75 13.33
CA LYS A 124 -35.55 25.86 14.20
C LYS A 124 -35.97 25.31 15.56
N VAL A 125 -35.24 25.66 16.60
CA VAL A 125 -35.58 25.32 17.98
C VAL A 125 -36.44 26.43 18.55
N GLY A 126 -37.75 26.20 18.64
CA GLY A 126 -38.75 27.18 19.11
C GLY A 126 -38.69 27.51 20.61
N SER A 127 -37.51 27.81 21.16
CA SER A 127 -37.36 28.22 22.55
C SER A 127 -36.56 29.52 22.68
N LYS A 128 -37.18 30.52 23.32
CA LYS A 128 -36.55 31.83 23.58
C LYS A 128 -35.32 31.73 24.47
N ILE A 129 -35.24 30.68 25.30
CA ILE A 129 -34.10 30.43 26.19
C ILE A 129 -32.89 29.97 25.36
N PHE A 130 -33.10 29.13 24.35
CA PHE A 130 -32.03 28.68 23.45
C PHE A 130 -31.50 29.84 22.60
N GLU A 131 -32.38 30.64 21.99
CA GLU A 131 -31.99 31.83 21.22
C GLU A 131 -31.18 32.83 22.06
N ASN A 132 -31.57 33.05 23.32
CA ASN A 132 -30.83 33.92 24.24
C ASN A 132 -29.45 33.39 24.64
N PHE A 133 -29.24 32.07 24.63
CA PHE A 133 -27.96 31.45 24.97
C PHE A 133 -27.02 31.30 23.77
N PHE A 134 -27.56 31.01 22.58
CA PHE A 134 -26.77 30.68 21.39
C PHE A 134 -26.80 31.78 20.30
N GLY A 135 -27.57 32.85 20.51
CA GLY A 135 -27.62 34.01 19.60
C GLY A 135 -28.38 33.76 18.29
N SER A 136 -28.93 32.55 18.09
CA SER A 136 -29.86 32.22 17.01
C SER A 136 -30.71 31.02 17.42
N ASP A 137 -31.89 30.88 16.81
CA ASP A 137 -32.79 29.74 16.98
C ASP A 137 -32.52 28.60 15.99
N GLU A 138 -31.47 28.70 15.19
CA GLU A 138 -31.13 27.77 14.10
C GLU A 138 -29.89 26.94 14.42
N ILE A 139 -30.01 25.62 14.26
CA ILE A 139 -28.87 24.70 14.29
C ILE A 139 -28.52 24.34 12.84
N LYS A 140 -27.27 24.61 12.45
CA LYS A 140 -26.65 24.13 11.21
C LYS A 140 -25.74 22.96 11.57
N ILE A 141 -25.86 21.85 10.86
CA ILE A 141 -25.12 20.61 11.12
C ILE A 141 -24.24 20.34 9.91
#